data_AF-A0A1A6HHN7-F1
#
_entry.id   AF-A0A1A6HHN7-F1
#
_cell.length_a   1.000
_cell.length_b   1.000
_cell.length_c   1.000
_cell.angle_alpha   90.00
_cell.angle_beta   90.00
_cell.angle_gamma   90.00
#
_symmetry.space_group_name_H-M   'P 1'
#
loop_
_entity.id
_entity.type
_entity.pdbx_description
1 polymer ?
#
loop_
_entity_poly.entity_id
_entity_poly.type
_entity_poly.pdbx_seq_one_letter_code
_entity_poly.pdbx_strand_id
1 'polypeptide(L)'
;LHSDQDKGDGSLKYILSGDGAGTLFIIDEKTGDIHATRRIDREEKAFYTLRAQAINRRTLRPVEPESEFVIKIHDINDNEPTFPEEIYTASVPEMSVV
;
A
#
# COMPACT_ATOMS: atom_id res chain seq x y z
N LEU A 1 2.92 -5.31 11.73
CA LEU A 1 3.13 -6.71 11.35
C LEU A 1 3.64 -7.45 12.56
N HIS A 2 3.13 -8.64 12.90
CA HIS A 2 3.51 -9.32 14.14
C HIS A 2 3.51 -10.84 13.97
N SER A 3 4.50 -11.51 14.56
CA SER A 3 4.58 -12.98 14.66
C SER A 3 4.12 -13.42 16.04
N ASP A 4 3.43 -14.56 16.13
CA ASP A 4 3.01 -15.14 17.41
C ASP A 4 4.18 -15.67 18.26
N GLN A 5 5.36 -15.84 17.65
CA GLN A 5 6.59 -16.24 18.32
C GLN A 5 7.31 -15.05 18.98
N ASP A 6 6.84 -13.83 18.76
CA ASP A 6 7.41 -12.63 19.37
C ASP A 6 7.06 -12.55 20.86
N LYS A 7 8.09 -12.58 21.71
CA LYS A 7 7.94 -12.48 23.16
C LYS A 7 8.05 -11.04 23.66
N GLY A 8 8.24 -10.06 22.78
CA GLY A 8 8.50 -8.67 23.14
C GLY A 8 9.88 -8.45 23.76
N ASP A 9 10.79 -9.43 23.67
CA ASP A 9 12.17 -9.36 24.15
C ASP A 9 13.15 -8.79 23.11
N GLY A 10 12.62 -8.44 21.92
CA GLY A 10 13.42 -7.94 20.80
C GLY A 10 14.37 -9.00 20.23
N SER A 11 14.04 -10.29 20.39
CA SER A 11 14.78 -11.40 19.77
C SER A 11 14.46 -11.58 18.29
N LEU A 12 13.34 -11.03 17.82
CA LEU A 12 12.94 -11.02 16.43
C LEU A 12 13.35 -9.75 15.72
N LYS A 13 13.55 -9.88 14.41
CA LYS A 13 13.75 -8.79 13.48
C LYS A 13 12.76 -8.93 12.33
N TYR A 14 11.94 -7.92 12.14
CA TYR A 14 10.99 -7.82 11.04
C TYR A 14 11.66 -7.16 9.83
N ILE A 15 11.46 -7.77 8.66
CA ILE A 15 12.03 -7.32 7.39
C ILE A 15 10.88 -7.16 6.40
N LEU A 16 10.96 -6.10 5.59
CA LEU A 16 9.99 -5.76 4.55
C LEU A 16 10.68 -5.76 3.19
N SER A 17 10.05 -6.36 2.19
CA SER A 17 10.50 -6.45 0.80
C SER A 17 9.32 -6.21 -0.16
N GLY A 18 9.61 -6.01 -1.45
CA GLY A 18 8.59 -5.76 -2.48
C GLY A 18 8.40 -4.27 -2.83
N ASP A 19 7.20 -3.92 -3.28
CA ASP A 19 6.93 -2.63 -3.90
C ASP A 19 7.08 -1.45 -2.92
N GLY A 20 8.08 -0.61 -3.16
CA GLY A 20 8.31 0.57 -2.33
C GLY A 20 8.90 0.27 -0.95
N ALA A 21 9.28 -0.98 -0.66
CA ALA A 21 9.97 -1.32 0.58
C ALA A 21 11.31 -0.56 0.71
N GLY A 22 11.57 0.02 1.87
CA GLY A 22 12.79 0.79 2.16
C GLY A 22 12.84 2.18 1.52
N THR A 23 11.85 2.54 0.68
CA THR A 23 11.76 3.85 0.03
C THR A 23 10.47 4.56 0.40
N LEU A 24 9.31 3.97 0.04
CA LEU A 24 7.97 4.44 0.35
C LEU A 24 7.48 3.93 1.71
N PHE A 25 7.71 2.66 1.99
CA PHE A 25 7.30 1.99 3.22
C PHE A 25 8.55 1.58 4.00
N ILE A 26 8.66 2.09 5.21
CA ILE A 26 9.70 1.71 6.17
C ILE A 26 9.08 0.88 7.29
N ILE A 27 9.80 -0.14 7.74
CA ILE A 27 9.39 -0.98 8.87
C ILE A 27 10.35 -0.75 10.05
N ASP A 28 9.81 -0.62 11.25
CA ASP A 28 10.61 -0.75 12.45
C ASP A 28 10.96 -2.22 12.65
N GLU A 29 12.26 -2.53 12.58
CA GLU A 29 12.76 -3.89 12.65
C GLU A 29 12.46 -4.59 13.99
N LYS A 30 12.14 -3.86 15.06
CA LYS A 30 11.84 -4.41 16.40
C LYS A 30 10.34 -4.54 16.64
N THR A 31 9.55 -3.52 16.28
CA THR A 31 8.10 -3.52 16.57
C THR A 31 7.27 -4.08 15.42
N GLY A 32 7.81 -4.06 14.20
CA GLY A 32 7.08 -4.44 12.99
C GLY A 32 6.08 -3.38 12.52
N ASP A 33 6.17 -2.15 13.05
CA ASP A 33 5.35 -1.01 12.63
C ASP A 33 5.80 -0.52 11.26
N ILE A 34 4.85 -0.28 10.36
CA ILE A 34 5.11 0.16 9.00
C ILE A 34 4.63 1.60 8.85
N HIS A 35 5.50 2.48 8.38
CA HIS A 35 5.20 3.88 8.12
C HIS A 35 5.44 4.22 6.65
N ALA A 36 4.57 5.08 6.11
CA ALA A 36 4.83 5.73 4.82
C ALA A 36 5.79 6.91 5.03
N THR A 37 6.83 7.00 4.20
CA THR A 37 7.86 8.06 4.30
C THR A 37 7.46 9.36 3.61
N ARG A 38 6.52 9.30 2.67
CA ARG A 38 6.02 10.43 1.89
C ARG A 38 4.52 10.27 1.60
N ARG A 39 3.91 11.34 1.06
CA ARG A 39 2.54 11.28 0.57
C ARG A 39 2.42 10.26 -0.56
N ILE A 40 1.30 9.54 -0.54
CA ILE A 40 0.97 8.52 -1.54
C ILE A 40 -0.29 9.00 -2.24
N ASP A 41 -0.22 9.07 -3.56
CA ASP A 41 -1.33 9.44 -4.42
C ASP A 41 -2.02 8.17 -4.93
N ARG A 42 -3.32 8.06 -4.71
CA ARG A 42 -4.08 6.86 -5.08
C ARG A 42 -4.24 6.79 -6.61
N GLU A 43 -4.35 7.94 -7.26
CA GLU A 43 -4.50 8.06 -8.71
C GLU A 43 -3.22 7.62 -9.43
N GLU A 44 -2.05 7.79 -8.81
CA GLU A 44 -0.78 7.24 -9.29
C GLU A 44 -0.73 5.71 -9.09
N LYS A 45 -1.00 5.22 -7.87
CA LYS A 45 -1.00 3.79 -7.56
C LYS A 45 -1.87 3.43 -6.35
N ALA A 46 -2.96 2.71 -6.61
CA ALA A 46 -3.95 2.35 -5.58
C ALA A 46 -3.54 1.18 -4.65
N PHE A 47 -2.61 0.31 -5.07
CA PHE A 47 -2.22 -0.89 -4.31
C PHE A 47 -0.72 -1.16 -4.43
N TYR A 48 -0.12 -1.56 -3.32
CA TYR A 48 1.28 -1.99 -3.26
C TYR A 48 1.34 -3.42 -2.71
N THR A 49 2.01 -4.32 -3.44
CA THR A 49 2.24 -5.69 -2.97
C THR A 49 3.60 -5.77 -2.30
N LEU A 50 3.59 -6.08 -1.01
CA LEU A 50 4.79 -6.23 -0.20
C LEU A 50 4.86 -7.62 0.41
N ARG A 51 6.06 -7.99 0.84
CA ARG A 51 6.32 -9.21 1.56
C ARG A 51 7.01 -8.89 2.87
N ALA A 52 6.67 -9.65 3.89
CA ALA A 52 7.26 -9.52 5.19
C ALA A 52 7.80 -10.85 5.70
N GLN A 53 8.89 -10.75 6.45
CA GLN A 53 9.53 -11.89 7.08
C GLN A 53 9.97 -11.52 8.50
N ALA A 54 9.72 -12.43 9.43
CA ALA A 54 10.31 -12.38 10.76
C ALA A 54 11.52 -13.32 10.82
N ILE A 55 12.66 -12.80 11.26
CA ILE A 55 13.88 -13.58 11.48
C ILE A 55 14.34 -13.49 12.93
N ASN A 56 14.97 -14.54 13.43
CA ASN A 56 15.62 -14.48 14.73
C ASN A 56 16.93 -13.67 14.63
N ARG A 57 17.10 -12.64 15.46
CA ARG A 57 18.27 -11.75 15.43
C ARG A 57 19.60 -12.45 15.66
N ARG A 58 19.61 -13.51 16.48
CA ARG A 58 20.84 -14.24 16.83
C ARG A 58 21.24 -15.24 15.75
N THR A 59 20.27 -16.02 15.25
CA THR A 59 20.56 -17.10 14.30
C THR A 59 20.41 -16.67 12.85
N LEU A 60 19.81 -15.49 12.59
CA LEU A 60 19.46 -14.97 11.27
C LEU A 60 18.62 -15.95 10.44
N ARG A 61 17.89 -16.84 11.12
CA ARG A 61 16.99 -17.80 10.47
C ARG A 61 15.56 -17.27 10.49
N PRO A 62 14.76 -17.52 9.43
CA PRO A 62 13.34 -17.23 9.43
C PRO A 62 12.67 -17.99 10.58
N VAL A 63 11.85 -17.29 11.36
CA VAL A 63 10.99 -17.92 12.36
C VAL A 63 9.62 -18.29 11.77
N GLU A 64 9.26 -17.62 10.68
CA GLU A 64 8.06 -17.84 9.88
C GLU A 64 8.41 -17.79 8.38
N PRO A 65 7.60 -18.44 7.52
CA PRO A 65 7.71 -18.26 6.08
C PRO A 65 7.47 -16.80 5.69
N GLU A 66 8.07 -16.37 4.57
CA GLU A 66 7.77 -15.06 4.00
C GLU A 66 6.28 -15.00 3.62
N SER A 67 5.61 -13.91 4.01
CA SER A 67 4.18 -13.71 3.77
C SER A 67 3.96 -12.50 2.87
N GLU A 68 3.14 -12.66 1.83
CA GLU A 68 2.76 -11.61 0.91
C GLU A 68 1.47 -10.92 1.38
N PHE A 69 1.46 -9.59 1.34
CA PHE A 69 0.31 -8.78 1.73
C PHE A 69 0.21 -7.52 0.84
N VAL A 70 -0.97 -6.91 0.84
CA VAL A 70 -1.27 -5.74 0.01
C VAL A 70 -1.57 -4.54 0.90
N ILE A 71 -0.86 -3.44 0.66
CA ILE A 71 -1.22 -2.13 1.21
C ILE A 71 -2.15 -1.44 0.21
N LYS A 72 -3.40 -1.23 0.63
CA LYS A 72 -4.41 -0.49 -0.14
C LYS A 72 -4.39 0.98 0.27
N ILE A 73 -4.24 1.86 -0.71
CA ILE A 73 -4.35 3.31 -0.48
C ILE A 73 -5.83 3.66 -0.47
N HIS A 74 -6.27 4.30 0.61
CA HIS A 74 -7.66 4.73 0.73
C HIS A 74 -7.87 5.99 -0.10
N ASP A 75 -9.00 6.02 -0.81
CA ASP A 75 -9.39 7.16 -1.62
C ASP A 75 -9.87 8.30 -0.75
N ILE A 76 -9.53 9.52 -1.15
CA ILE A 76 -10.12 10.75 -0.63
C ILE A 76 -10.71 11.48 -1.83
N ASN A 77 -11.80 12.21 -1.64
CA ASN A 77 -12.41 12.94 -2.76
C ASN A 77 -11.62 14.23 -3.07
N ASP A 78 -10.40 14.09 -3.56
CA ASP A 78 -9.48 15.16 -3.96
C ASP A 78 -9.37 15.33 -5.48
N ASN A 79 -10.09 14.53 -6.25
CA ASN A 79 -10.16 14.63 -7.70
C ASN A 79 -11.46 15.32 -8.12
N GLU A 80 -11.33 16.49 -8.76
CA GLU A 80 -12.46 17.24 -9.29
C GLU A 80 -13.02 16.56 -10.55
N PRO A 81 -14.36 16.62 -10.78
CA PRO A 81 -14.94 16.07 -11.99
C PRO A 81 -14.44 16.84 -13.22
N THR A 82 -13.95 16.12 -14.21
CA THR A 82 -13.50 16.69 -15.48
C THR A 82 -14.37 16.22 -16.63
N PHE A 83 -14.59 17.12 -17.59
CA PHE A 83 -15.19 16.76 -18.86
C PHE A 83 -14.09 16.24 -19.80
N PRO A 84 -14.27 15.04 -20.40
CA PRO A 84 -13.33 14.53 -21.40
C PRO A 84 -13.09 15.47 -22.58
N GLU A 85 -14.11 16.22 -22.99
CA GLU A 85 -14.04 17.19 -24.09
C GLU A 85 -14.32 18.60 -23.56
N GLU A 86 -13.62 19.60 -24.10
CA GLU A 86 -13.87 21.01 -23.77
C GLU A 86 -15.25 21.46 -24.28
N ILE A 87 -15.71 20.91 -25.41
CA ILE A 87 -16.97 21.27 -26.05
C ILE A 87 -17.70 19.99 -26.48
N TYR A 88 -18.94 19.82 -26.01
CA TYR A 88 -19.84 18.81 -26.51
C TYR A 88 -20.81 19.42 -27.53
N THR A 89 -20.83 18.87 -28.74
CA THR A 89 -21.82 19.23 -29.75
C THR A 89 -22.79 18.06 -29.95
N ALA A 90 -24.09 18.33 -29.82
CA ALA A 90 -25.14 17.37 -30.06
C ALA A 90 -26.24 18.02 -30.93
N SER A 91 -26.94 17.21 -31.72
CA SER A 91 -28.09 17.63 -32.51
C SER A 91 -29.28 16.75 -32.16
N VAL A 92 -30.44 17.38 -31.97
CA VAL A 92 -31.68 16.71 -31.57
C VAL A 92 -32.76 17.02 -32.63
N PRO A 93 -33.42 16.01 -33.21
CA PRO A 93 -34.56 16.20 -34.11
C PRO A 93 -35.72 16.96 -33.44
N GLU A 94 -36.41 17.78 -34.21
CA GLU A 94 -37.55 18.58 -33.71
C GLU A 94 -38.72 17.72 -33.16
N MET A 95 -38.83 16.46 -33.59
CA MET A 95 -39.86 15.51 -33.14
C MET A 95 -39.34 14.48 -32.12
N SER A 96 -38.31 14.83 -31.36
CA SER A 96 -37.87 13.99 -30.24
C SER A 96 -38.89 13.99 -29.11
N VAL A 97 -39.25 12.79 -28.64
CA VAL A 97 -40.14 12.60 -27.49
C VAL A 97 -39.38 12.91 -26.21
N VAL A 98 -40.02 13.65 -25.30
CA VAL A 98 -39.51 13.98 -23.96
C VAL A 98 -39.76 12.85 -22.98
#